data_AF-A0A8T7LPC7-F1
#
_entry.id   AF-A0A8T7LPC7-F1
#
_cell.length_a   1.000
_cell.length_b   1.000
_cell.length_c   1.000
_cell.angle_alpha   90.00
_cell.angle_beta   90.00
_cell.angle_gamma   90.00
#
_symmetry.space_group_name_H-M   'P 1'
#
loop_
_entity.id
_entity.type
_entity.pdbx_description
1 polymer ?
#
loop_
_entity_poly.entity_id
_entity_poly.type
_entity_poly.pdbx_seq_one_letter_code
_entity_poly.pdbx_strand_id
1 'polypeptide(L)'
;MSKLPTQREETLGGYIVHGIPFPTSTDEEALEFLKKMTPIQIEQEYKITYLHSYGQDSPWFAALTNKRLLASRDPESGYTYANPRGADVYSGRETKWI
;
A
#
# COMPACT_ATOMS: atom_id res chain seq x y z
N MET A 1 18.03 24.45 0.42
CA MET A 1 16.99 23.42 0.23
C MET A 1 16.07 23.45 1.44
N SER A 2 14.77 23.61 1.24
CA SER A 2 13.77 23.61 2.32
C SER A 2 13.68 22.21 2.94
N LYS A 3 13.95 22.09 4.24
CA LYS A 3 13.77 20.83 4.99
C LYS A 3 12.29 20.46 4.99
N LEU A 4 11.98 19.24 4.54
CA LEU A 4 10.64 18.69 4.69
C LEU A 4 10.36 18.44 6.18
N PRO A 5 9.12 18.67 6.66
CA PRO A 5 8.76 18.43 8.04
C PRO A 5 8.87 16.93 8.38
N THR A 6 9.34 16.63 9.60
CA THR A 6 9.55 15.26 10.10
C THR A 6 8.24 14.54 10.45
N GLN A 7 7.14 15.27 10.57
CA GLN A 7 5.82 14.75 10.89
C GLN A 7 4.76 15.62 10.21
N ARG A 8 3.71 14.98 9.68
CA ARG A 8 2.52 15.70 9.20
C ARG A 8 1.62 15.98 10.40
N GLU A 9 1.02 17.16 10.40
CA GLU A 9 -0.01 17.52 11.38
C GLU A 9 -1.17 16.50 11.32
N GLU A 10 -1.72 16.14 12.47
CA GLU A 10 -2.84 15.19 12.53
C GLU A 10 -4.05 15.82 11.85
N THR A 11 -4.41 15.32 10.66
CA THR A 11 -5.51 15.87 9.87
C THR A 11 -6.84 15.17 10.12
N LEU A 12 -6.84 14.03 10.81
CA LEU A 12 -8.07 13.38 11.22
C LEU A 12 -8.59 14.11 12.46
N GLY A 13 -9.55 15.02 12.24
CA GLY A 13 -10.38 15.50 13.34
C GLY A 13 -11.07 14.31 13.98
N GLY A 14 -10.68 13.93 15.20
CA GLY A 14 -11.39 12.90 15.95
C GLY A 14 -12.87 13.22 16.06
N TYR A 15 -13.73 12.21 16.04
CA TYR A 15 -15.17 12.43 16.20
C TYR A 15 -15.51 12.60 17.68
N ILE A 16 -16.13 13.72 18.02
CA ILE A 16 -16.80 13.86 19.31
C ILE A 16 -18.21 13.29 19.13
N VAL A 17 -18.45 12.10 19.67
CA VAL A 17 -19.77 11.47 19.60
C VAL A 17 -20.52 11.73 20.92
N HIS A 18 -21.68 12.35 20.84
CA HIS A 18 -22.55 12.62 21.99
C HIS A 18 -23.81 11.75 21.93
N GLY A 19 -24.17 11.12 23.05
CA GLY A 19 -25.49 10.52 23.23
C GLY A 19 -25.82 9.35 22.28
N ILE A 20 -24.84 8.48 21.99
CA ILE A 20 -25.12 7.21 21.31
C ILE A 20 -26.17 6.45 22.12
N PRO A 21 -27.32 6.09 21.54
CA PRO A 21 -28.34 5.33 22.25
C PRO A 21 -27.75 4.05 22.84
N PHE A 22 -27.84 3.90 24.15
CA PHE A 22 -27.41 2.72 24.88
C PHE A 22 -28.34 2.48 26.06
N PRO A 23 -28.65 1.22 26.43
CA PRO A 23 -29.49 0.94 27.58
C PRO A 23 -28.91 1.53 28.87
N THR A 24 -29.79 2.01 29.76
CA THR A 24 -29.40 2.56 31.06
C THR A 24 -29.05 1.48 32.10
N SER A 25 -29.34 0.22 31.80
CA SER A 25 -29.02 -0.97 32.60
C SER A 25 -28.44 -2.08 31.71
N THR A 26 -27.76 -3.05 32.33
CA THR A 26 -27.12 -4.19 31.66
C THR A 26 -27.70 -5.53 32.13
N ASP A 27 -28.98 -5.54 32.47
CA ASP A 27 -29.76 -6.74 32.74
C ASP A 27 -29.99 -7.54 31.45
N GLU A 28 -30.34 -8.82 31.61
CA GLU A 28 -30.39 -9.79 30.51
C GLU A 28 -31.34 -9.35 29.38
N GLU A 29 -32.49 -8.75 29.72
CA GLU A 29 -33.44 -8.21 28.76
C GLU A 29 -32.86 -7.02 27.97
N ALA A 30 -32.19 -6.08 28.64
CA ALA A 30 -31.57 -4.92 28.01
C ALA A 30 -30.41 -5.33 27.08
N LEU A 31 -29.65 -6.35 27.45
CA LEU A 31 -28.56 -6.87 26.61
C LEU A 31 -29.10 -7.62 25.38
N GLU A 32 -30.19 -8.39 25.51
CA GLU A 32 -30.84 -9.03 24.36
C GLU A 32 -31.39 -8.00 23.36
N PHE A 33 -31.82 -6.82 23.83
CA PHE A 33 -32.27 -5.74 22.96
C PHE A 33 -31.17 -5.21 22.02
N LEU A 34 -29.90 -5.25 22.43
CA LEU A 34 -28.78 -4.76 21.61
C LEU A 34 -28.70 -5.46 20.25
N LYS A 35 -29.16 -6.72 20.14
CA LYS A 35 -29.19 -7.49 18.88
C LYS A 35 -30.13 -6.88 17.82
N LYS A 36 -31.03 -5.98 18.22
CA LYS A 36 -31.97 -5.29 17.33
C LYS A 36 -31.47 -3.92 16.88
N MET A 37 -30.31 -3.47 17.37
CA MET A 37 -29.74 -2.18 16.98
C MET A 37 -29.05 -2.25 15.63
N THR A 38 -29.14 -1.16 14.87
CA THR A 38 -28.37 -0.99 13.65
C THR A 38 -26.92 -0.59 13.98
N PRO A 39 -25.94 -0.88 13.10
CA PRO A 39 -24.57 -0.47 13.31
C PRO A 39 -24.41 1.05 13.40
N ILE A 40 -23.49 1.51 14.24
CA ILE A 40 -23.03 2.90 14.23
C ILE A 40 -22.24 3.12 12.95
N GLN A 41 -22.62 4.13 12.18
CA GLN A 41 -21.95 4.53 10.95
C GLN A 41 -21.30 5.88 11.16
N ILE A 42 -20.00 5.99 10.86
CA ILE A 42 -19.23 7.23 10.95
C ILE A 42 -18.59 7.45 9.59
N GLU A 43 -18.97 8.55 8.94
CA GLU A 43 -18.42 8.91 7.62
C GLU A 43 -17.07 9.60 7.78
N GLN A 44 -16.08 9.13 7.02
CA GLN A 44 -14.80 9.80 6.88
C GLN A 44 -14.49 10.02 5.41
N GLU A 45 -14.12 11.24 5.03
CA GLU A 45 -13.55 11.50 3.73
C GLU A 45 -12.12 10.94 3.69
N TYR A 46 -11.90 9.91 2.87
CA TYR A 46 -10.58 9.34 2.63
C TYR A 46 -10.08 9.70 1.24
N LYS A 47 -8.99 10.48 1.17
CA LYS A 47 -8.35 10.88 -0.07
C LYS A 47 -6.89 10.46 -0.09
N ILE A 48 -6.52 9.69 -1.12
CA ILE A 48 -5.13 9.28 -1.36
C ILE A 48 -4.64 9.88 -2.69
N THR A 49 -3.48 10.54 -2.64
CA THR A 49 -2.69 10.83 -3.85
C THR A 49 -1.67 9.71 -4.00
N TYR A 50 -1.89 8.81 -4.97
CA TYR A 50 -1.02 7.67 -5.19
C TYR A 50 0.04 8.00 -6.25
N LEU A 51 1.30 8.10 -5.81
CA LEU A 51 2.45 8.17 -6.69
C LEU A 51 3.03 6.75 -6.85
N HIS A 52 2.84 6.16 -8.03
CA HIS A 52 3.37 4.84 -8.34
C HIS A 52 4.77 4.94 -8.96
N SER A 53 5.71 4.12 -8.48
CA SER A 53 7.04 3.96 -9.08
C SER A 53 7.30 2.48 -9.34
N TYR A 54 7.73 2.16 -10.56
CA TYR A 54 8.19 0.81 -10.93
C TYR A 54 9.64 0.55 -10.50
N GLY A 55 10.32 1.52 -9.87
CA GLY A 55 11.68 1.36 -9.35
C GLY A 55 12.64 0.80 -10.40
N GLN A 56 13.28 -0.32 -10.05
CA GLN A 56 14.25 -1.02 -10.91
C GLN A 56 13.64 -1.64 -12.18
N ASP A 57 12.32 -1.81 -12.25
CA ASP A 57 11.64 -2.40 -13.41
C ASP A 57 11.27 -1.36 -14.48
N SER A 58 11.44 -0.06 -14.16
CA SER A 58 11.15 1.04 -15.08
C SER A 58 11.81 0.89 -16.47
N PRO A 59 13.07 0.45 -16.61
CA PRO A 59 13.68 0.22 -17.93
C PRO A 59 12.97 -0.84 -18.76
N TRP A 60 12.42 -1.88 -18.14
CA TRP A 60 11.70 -2.93 -18.86
C TRP A 60 10.39 -2.41 -19.46
N PHE A 61 9.60 -1.67 -18.68
CA PHE A 61 8.39 -1.02 -19.20
C PHE A 61 8.71 0.02 -20.27
N ALA A 62 9.77 0.82 -20.09
CA ALA A 62 10.21 1.78 -21.10
C ALA A 62 10.64 1.09 -22.41
N ALA A 63 11.22 -0.10 -22.36
CA ALA A 63 11.54 -0.85 -23.55
C ALA A 63 10.30 -1.43 -24.25
N LEU A 64 9.34 -1.96 -23.48
CA LEU A 64 8.11 -2.50 -24.03
C LEU A 64 7.30 -1.46 -24.81
N THR A 65 7.20 -0.23 -24.30
CA THR A 65 6.53 0.87 -25.01
C THR A 65 7.22 1.22 -26.33
N ASN A 66 8.51 0.90 -26.43
CA ASN A 66 9.33 1.04 -27.64
C ASN A 66 9.39 -0.25 -28.48
N LYS A 67 8.50 -1.21 -28.24
CA LYS A 67 8.44 -2.51 -28.95
C LYS A 67 9.75 -3.30 -28.85
N ARG A 68 10.49 -3.13 -27.75
CA ARG A 68 11.70 -3.90 -27.41
C ARG A 68 11.41 -4.77 -26.21
N LEU A 69 11.90 -6.01 -26.23
CA LEU A 69 11.85 -6.91 -25.09
C LEU A 69 13.23 -6.95 -24.47
N LEU A 70 13.37 -6.42 -23.25
CA LEU A 70 14.60 -6.52 -22.47
C LEU A 70 14.56 -7.74 -21.56
N ALA A 71 15.73 -8.28 -21.29
CA ALA A 71 15.98 -9.28 -20.27
C ALA A 71 17.12 -8.83 -19.35
N SER A 72 17.37 -9.56 -18.26
CA SER A 72 18.58 -9.39 -17.47
C SER A 72 19.41 -10.67 -17.48
N ARG A 73 20.73 -10.54 -17.49
CA ARG A 73 21.66 -11.68 -17.53
C ARG A 73 22.68 -11.57 -16.40
N ASP A 74 22.90 -12.69 -15.70
CA ASP A 74 24.04 -12.81 -14.79
C ASP A 74 25.35 -12.81 -15.60
N PRO A 75 26.29 -11.87 -15.38
CA PRO A 75 27.50 -11.77 -16.18
C PRO A 75 28.46 -12.95 -16.00
N GLU A 76 28.34 -13.72 -14.90
CA GLU A 76 29.25 -14.83 -14.62
C GLU A 76 28.74 -16.17 -15.19
N SER A 77 27.50 -16.54 -14.86
CA SER A 77 26.90 -17.79 -15.35
C SER A 77 26.29 -17.69 -16.75
N GLY A 78 25.99 -16.46 -17.21
CA GLY A 78 25.27 -16.21 -18.47
C GLY A 78 23.77 -16.52 -18.40
N TYR A 79 23.24 -16.94 -17.25
CA TYR A 79 21.82 -17.23 -17.09
C TYR A 79 20.98 -15.98 -17.38
N THR A 80 19.94 -16.14 -18.19
CA THR A 80 19.10 -15.04 -18.67
C THR A 80 17.71 -15.14 -18.08
N TYR A 81 17.25 -14.06 -17.45
CA TYR A 81 15.96 -13.94 -16.82
C TYR A 81 14.97 -13.24 -17.75
N ALA A 82 13.86 -13.91 -18.06
CA ALA A 82 12.76 -13.33 -18.85
C ALA A 82 12.02 -12.23 -18.10
N ASN A 83 11.85 -12.39 -16.77
CA ASN A 83 11.43 -11.32 -15.86
C ASN A 83 12.72 -10.68 -15.32
N PRO A 84 13.11 -9.49 -15.83
CA PRO A 84 14.38 -8.89 -15.44
C PRO A 84 14.40 -8.61 -13.94
N ARG A 85 15.59 -8.68 -13.35
CA ARG A 85 15.79 -8.47 -11.92
C ARG A 85 17.18 -7.92 -11.67
N GLY A 86 17.34 -7.02 -10.71
CA GLY A 86 18.64 -6.42 -10.40
C GLY A 86 19.70 -7.41 -9.89
N ALA A 87 19.30 -8.55 -9.33
CA ALA A 87 20.23 -9.53 -8.75
C ALA A 87 19.92 -10.98 -9.18
N ASP A 88 20.97 -11.77 -9.38
CA ASP A 88 20.93 -13.19 -9.67
C ASP A 88 20.43 -14.00 -8.46
N VAL A 89 19.57 -15.01 -8.69
CA VAL A 89 18.89 -15.72 -7.58
C VAL A 89 19.78 -16.70 -6.83
N TYR A 90 20.90 -17.12 -7.43
CA TYR A 90 21.80 -18.09 -6.82
C TYR A 90 22.97 -17.38 -6.13
N SER A 91 23.58 -16.42 -6.81
CA SER A 91 24.77 -15.72 -6.34
C SER A 91 24.49 -14.38 -5.64
N GLY A 92 23.31 -13.80 -5.83
CA GLY A 92 22.97 -12.47 -5.33
C GLY A 92 23.71 -11.31 -6.01
N ARG A 93 24.52 -11.59 -7.05
CA ARG A 93 25.28 -10.58 -7.78
C ARG A 93 24.39 -9.77 -8.72
N GLU A 94 24.84 -8.57 -9.04
CA GLU A 94 24.15 -7.68 -9.97
C GLU A 94 24.08 -8.28 -11.39
N THR A 95 22.89 -8.25 -11.99
CA THR A 95 22.68 -8.67 -13.38
C THR A 95 22.83 -7.47 -14.33
N LYS A 96 22.96 -7.74 -15.63
CA LYS A 96 23.04 -6.72 -16.67
C LYS A 96 21.84 -6.80 -17.61
N TRP A 97 21.29 -5.64 -17.99
CA TRP A 97 20.28 -5.53 -19.04
C TRP A 97 20.82 -5.97 -20.40
N ILE A 98 20.01 -6.70 -21.16
CA ILE A 98 20.28 -7.12 -22.55
C ILE A 98 19.04 -6.99 -23.41
#